data_AF-A0A8F9TUF8-F1
#
_entry.id   AF-A0A8F9TUF8-F1
#
_cell.length_a   1.000
_cell.length_b   1.000
_cell.length_c   1.000
_cell.angle_alpha   90.00
_cell.angle_beta   90.00
_cell.angle_gamma   90.00
#
_symmetry.space_group_name_H-M   'P 1'
#
loop_
_entity.id
_entity.type
_entity.pdbx_description
1 polymer ?
#
loop_
_entity_poly.entity_id
_entity_poly.type
_entity_poly.pdbx_seq_one_letter_code
_entity_poly.pdbx_strand_id
1 'polypeptide(L)'
;MTTPASFSVDHPRIVAAIRAAEKRTSGEVRVLVARRPTADAVADAQRHFERLAMTQTRERNGVLFFVAPRSRAFAVIGDTNIHARCGDSFWSDVAAAMTDHFRRGDFTGGLEHGIARAGALLAHEFPRQSDDQNELPDEIEED
;
A
#
# COMPACT_ATOMS: atom_id res chain seq x y z
N MET A 1 26.93 4.46 -22.56
CA MET A 1 25.98 3.42 -22.11
C MET A 1 25.45 3.85 -20.76
N THR A 2 24.25 4.41 -20.71
CA THR A 2 23.62 4.84 -19.46
C THR A 2 23.13 3.58 -18.76
N THR A 3 23.69 3.25 -17.60
CA THR A 3 23.14 2.20 -16.72
C THR A 3 21.65 2.48 -16.53
N PRO A 4 20.74 1.52 -16.79
CA PRO A 4 19.33 1.76 -16.48
C PRO A 4 19.25 2.12 -14.99
N ALA A 5 18.59 3.23 -14.68
CA ALA A 5 18.33 3.60 -13.29
C ALA A 5 17.71 2.37 -12.59
N SER A 6 18.34 1.89 -11.52
CA SER A 6 17.77 0.83 -10.72
C SER A 6 16.49 1.38 -10.11
N PHE A 7 15.34 0.92 -10.60
CA PHE A 7 14.01 1.27 -10.09
C PHE A 7 13.68 0.47 -8.81
N SER A 8 14.67 0.26 -7.96
CA SER A 8 14.57 -0.56 -6.75
C SER A 8 14.02 0.27 -5.60
N VAL A 9 13.09 -0.31 -4.85
CA VAL A 9 12.66 0.21 -3.55
C VAL A 9 13.50 -0.37 -2.43
N ASP A 10 13.54 0.31 -1.28
CA ASP A 10 14.20 -0.21 -0.07
C ASP A 10 13.22 -1.09 0.72
N HIS A 11 13.36 -2.40 0.56
CA HIS A 11 12.47 -3.39 1.16
C HIS A 11 12.42 -3.31 2.70
N PRO A 12 13.56 -3.34 3.44
CA PRO A 12 13.55 -3.22 4.89
C PRO A 12 12.81 -1.98 5.42
N ARG A 13 12.97 -0.84 4.76
CA ARG A 13 12.29 0.41 5.15
C ARG A 13 10.79 0.35 4.99
N ILE A 14 10.32 -0.18 3.87
CA ILE A 14 8.89 -0.33 3.60
C ILE A 14 8.26 -1.34 4.57
N VAL A 15 8.90 -2.50 4.81
CA VAL A 15 8.43 -3.49 5.80
C VAL A 15 8.36 -2.88 7.20
N ALA A 16 9.34 -2.05 7.58
CA ALA A 16 9.30 -1.34 8.85
C ALA A 16 8.12 -0.35 8.93
N ALA A 17 7.78 0.33 7.83
CA ALA A 17 6.64 1.23 7.76
C ALA A 17 5.30 0.49 7.86
N ILE A 18 5.16 -0.68 7.20
CA ILE A 18 3.97 -1.55 7.29
C ILE A 18 3.75 -1.96 8.75
N ARG A 19 4.77 -2.54 9.38
CA ARG A 19 4.72 -2.95 10.79
C ARG A 19 4.44 -1.80 11.75
N ALA A 20 4.90 -0.59 11.44
CA ALA A 20 4.63 0.58 12.25
C ALA A 20 3.16 1.04 12.13
N ALA A 21 2.57 0.92 10.95
CA ALA A 21 1.15 1.19 10.72
C ALA A 21 0.26 0.17 11.45
N GLU A 22 0.49 -1.13 11.25
CA GLU A 22 -0.30 -2.24 11.81
C GLU A 22 -0.21 -2.33 13.34
N LYS A 23 0.83 -1.76 13.97
CA LYS A 23 0.84 -1.59 15.44
C LYS A 23 -0.26 -0.70 15.98
N ARG A 24 -0.94 0.07 15.12
CA ARG A 24 -1.94 1.09 15.50
C ARG A 24 -3.34 0.78 15.00
N THR A 25 -3.48 -0.12 14.05
CA THR A 25 -4.76 -0.49 13.42
C THR A 25 -4.87 -2.00 13.30
N SER A 26 -6.09 -2.54 13.27
CA SER A 26 -6.36 -3.91 12.82
C SER A 26 -6.40 -4.03 11.28
N GLY A 27 -6.20 -2.92 10.56
CA GLY A 27 -6.13 -2.91 9.10
C GLY A 27 -4.78 -3.39 8.61
N GLU A 28 -4.81 -4.32 7.66
CA GLU A 28 -3.63 -4.95 7.08
C GLU A 28 -3.15 -4.20 5.83
N VAL A 29 -1.85 -3.98 5.71
CA VAL A 29 -1.25 -3.23 4.60
C VAL A 29 -0.27 -4.10 3.84
N ARG A 30 -0.49 -4.27 2.54
CA ARG A 30 0.47 -4.91 1.64
C ARG A 30 0.99 -3.97 0.57
N VAL A 31 2.20 -4.26 0.09
CA VAL A 31 2.85 -3.52 -1.00
C VAL A 31 3.22 -4.49 -2.11
N LEU A 32 2.87 -4.13 -3.34
CA LEU A 32 3.34 -4.78 -4.56
C LEU A 32 4.11 -3.80 -5.44
N VAL A 33 5.32 -4.18 -5.82
CA VAL A 33 6.17 -3.42 -6.74
C VAL A 33 6.27 -4.15 -8.07
N ALA A 34 5.64 -3.57 -9.10
CA ALA A 34 5.63 -4.15 -10.42
C ALA A 34 6.99 -3.97 -11.12
N ARG A 35 7.55 -5.06 -11.67
CA ARG A 35 8.81 -4.99 -12.44
C ARG A 35 8.57 -4.54 -13.87
N ARG A 36 7.33 -4.62 -14.33
CA ARG A 36 6.90 -4.20 -15.68
C ARG A 36 6.12 -2.87 -15.61
N PRO A 37 6.16 -2.06 -16.68
CA PRO A 37 5.28 -0.90 -16.75
C PRO A 37 3.82 -1.34 -16.82
N THR A 38 2.95 -0.56 -16.20
CA THR A 38 1.50 -0.72 -16.32
C THR A 38 0.90 0.32 -17.26
N ALA A 39 -0.17 -0.06 -17.96
CA ALA A 39 -1.04 0.87 -18.68
C ALA A 39 -2.22 1.35 -17.81
N ASP A 40 -2.62 0.56 -16.81
CA ASP A 40 -3.72 0.85 -15.89
C ASP A 40 -3.37 0.29 -14.50
N ALA A 41 -2.86 1.16 -13.63
CA ALA A 41 -2.44 0.79 -12.29
C ALA A 41 -3.59 0.29 -11.42
N VAL A 42 -4.82 0.76 -11.64
CA VAL A 42 -5.99 0.35 -10.85
C VAL A 42 -6.42 -1.06 -11.24
N ALA A 43 -6.51 -1.33 -12.55
CA ALA A 43 -6.86 -2.67 -13.03
C ALA A 43 -5.80 -3.72 -12.63
N ASP A 44 -4.51 -3.36 -12.69
CA ASP A 44 -3.43 -4.23 -12.22
C ASP A 44 -3.53 -4.45 -10.71
N ALA A 45 -3.71 -3.39 -9.92
CA ALA A 45 -3.88 -3.50 -8.48
C ALA A 45 -5.05 -4.42 -8.12
N GLN A 46 -6.22 -4.29 -8.78
CA GLN A 46 -7.39 -5.13 -8.54
C GLN A 46 -7.10 -6.61 -8.78
N ARG A 47 -6.45 -6.97 -9.90
CA ARG A 47 -6.05 -8.36 -10.14
C ARG A 47 -5.09 -8.88 -9.06
N HIS A 48 -4.16 -8.05 -8.62
CA HIS A 48 -3.22 -8.42 -7.57
C HIS A 48 -3.90 -8.54 -6.21
N PHE A 49 -4.91 -7.72 -5.92
CA PHE A 49 -5.72 -7.79 -4.72
C PHE A 49 -6.37 -9.16 -4.55
N GLU A 50 -6.96 -9.67 -5.62
CA GLU A 50 -7.56 -11.00 -5.68
C GLU A 50 -6.49 -12.10 -5.56
N ARG A 51 -5.41 -12.01 -6.35
CA ARG A 51 -4.30 -12.98 -6.34
C ARG A 51 -3.66 -13.14 -4.95
N LEU A 52 -3.53 -12.02 -4.25
CA LEU A 52 -2.90 -11.93 -2.93
C LEU A 52 -3.87 -12.22 -1.78
N ALA A 53 -5.12 -12.59 -2.10
CA ALA A 53 -6.16 -12.91 -1.14
C ALA A 53 -6.37 -11.80 -0.09
N MET A 54 -6.27 -10.53 -0.50
CA MET A 54 -6.38 -9.36 0.38
C MET A 54 -7.71 -9.24 1.13
N THR A 55 -8.72 -10.02 0.70
CA THR A 55 -10.03 -10.12 1.34
C THR A 55 -10.07 -11.11 2.51
N GLN A 56 -8.98 -11.84 2.78
CA GLN A 56 -8.83 -12.76 3.90
C GLN A 56 -8.45 -12.02 5.19
N THR A 57 -9.19 -10.96 5.51
CA THR A 57 -9.13 -10.26 6.79
C THR A 57 -10.50 -10.36 7.47
N ARG A 58 -10.53 -10.54 8.79
CA ARG A 58 -11.76 -10.70 9.57
C ARG A 58 -12.67 -9.48 9.41
N GLU A 59 -12.08 -8.30 9.32
CA GLU A 59 -12.80 -7.03 9.23
C GLU A 59 -12.92 -6.48 7.80
N ARG A 60 -12.47 -7.21 6.77
CA ARG A 60 -12.51 -6.77 5.37
C ARG A 60 -11.86 -5.39 5.20
N ASN A 61 -10.69 -5.23 5.79
CA ASN A 61 -9.98 -3.97 5.99
C ASN A 61 -8.54 -4.00 5.45
N GLY A 62 -8.26 -4.89 4.48
CA GLY A 62 -6.97 -4.95 3.79
C GLY A 62 -6.79 -3.81 2.78
N VAL A 63 -5.59 -3.24 2.72
CA VAL A 63 -5.18 -2.19 1.78
C VAL A 63 -3.95 -2.65 0.99
N LEU A 64 -4.02 -2.53 -0.35
CA LEU A 64 -2.90 -2.82 -1.26
C LEU A 64 -2.38 -1.53 -1.87
N PHE A 65 -1.08 -1.29 -1.67
CA PHE A 65 -0.30 -0.32 -2.42
C PHE A 65 0.34 -1.00 -3.62
N PHE A 66 -0.12 -0.65 -4.81
CA PHE A 66 0.49 -1.08 -6.07
C PHE A 66 1.38 0.02 -6.63
N VAL A 67 2.62 -0.29 -6.96
CA VAL A 67 3.60 0.67 -7.49
C VAL A 67 4.25 0.11 -8.74
N ALA A 68 4.24 0.87 -9.84
CA ALA A 68 4.91 0.52 -11.08
C ALA A 68 5.95 1.59 -11.44
N PRO A 69 7.20 1.46 -10.95
CA PRO A 69 8.22 2.50 -11.11
C PRO A 69 8.53 2.85 -12.57
N ARG A 70 8.49 1.85 -13.47
CA ARG A 70 8.82 2.02 -14.89
C ARG A 70 7.82 2.88 -15.66
N SER A 71 6.55 2.90 -15.25
CA SER A 71 5.52 3.79 -15.81
C SER A 71 5.19 4.97 -14.89
N ARG A 72 5.91 5.11 -13.76
CA ARG A 72 5.66 6.14 -12.72
C ARG A 72 4.19 6.20 -12.28
N ALA A 73 3.55 5.04 -12.22
CA ALA A 73 2.16 4.90 -11.85
C ALA A 73 2.04 4.17 -10.50
N PHE A 74 0.96 4.46 -9.78
CA PHE A 74 0.59 3.74 -8.58
C PHE A 74 -0.92 3.70 -8.43
N ALA A 75 -1.39 2.77 -7.61
CA ALA A 75 -2.77 2.73 -7.15
C ALA A 75 -2.78 2.30 -5.69
N VAL A 76 -3.74 2.82 -4.93
CA VAL A 76 -4.04 2.37 -3.58
C VAL A 76 -5.47 1.90 -3.59
N ILE A 77 -5.69 0.64 -3.28
CA ILE A 77 -7.02 0.03 -3.25
C ILE A 77 -7.19 -0.69 -1.92
N GLY A 78 -8.42 -0.90 -1.50
CA GLY A 78 -8.70 -1.67 -0.30
C GLY A 78 -10.05 -2.35 -0.36
N ASP A 79 -10.28 -3.18 0.64
CA ASP A 79 -11.46 -4.02 0.72
C ASP A 79 -12.71 -3.21 1.14
N THR A 80 -13.87 -3.87 1.09
CA THR A 80 -15.19 -3.22 1.13
C THR A 80 -15.42 -2.38 2.38
N ASN A 81 -14.92 -2.80 3.55
CA ASN A 81 -15.16 -2.04 4.78
C ASN A 81 -14.27 -0.79 4.87
N ILE A 82 -13.13 -0.72 4.17
CA ILE A 82 -12.33 0.51 4.11
C ILE A 82 -13.13 1.63 3.49
N HIS A 83 -13.71 1.41 2.30
CA HIS A 83 -14.51 2.45 1.65
C HIS A 83 -15.77 2.77 2.45
N ALA A 84 -16.43 1.75 3.01
CA ALA A 84 -17.66 1.95 3.80
C ALA A 84 -17.44 2.79 5.07
N ARG A 85 -16.27 2.73 5.71
CA ARG A 85 -15.96 3.49 6.93
C ARG A 85 -15.16 4.76 6.70
N CYS A 86 -14.16 4.71 5.84
CA CYS A 86 -13.21 5.82 5.66
C CYS A 86 -13.65 6.81 4.57
N GLY A 87 -14.55 6.41 3.67
CA GLY A 87 -15.04 7.25 2.58
C GLY A 87 -13.98 7.61 1.53
N ASP A 88 -14.32 8.53 0.62
CA ASP A 88 -13.46 8.90 -0.52
C ASP A 88 -12.22 9.70 -0.12
N SER A 89 -12.30 10.47 0.99
CA SER A 89 -11.19 11.31 1.46
C SER A 89 -9.97 10.50 1.86
N PHE A 90 -10.16 9.25 2.29
CA PHE A 90 -9.06 8.33 2.60
C PHE A 90 -8.12 8.16 1.40
N TRP A 91 -8.68 7.85 0.23
CA TRP A 91 -7.90 7.56 -0.97
C TRP A 91 -7.16 8.80 -1.46
N SER A 92 -7.83 9.96 -1.45
CA SER A 92 -7.21 11.22 -1.86
C SER A 92 -6.06 11.61 -0.93
N ASP A 93 -6.23 11.42 0.38
CA ASP A 93 -5.21 11.78 1.36
C ASP A 93 -3.96 10.89 1.26
N VAL A 94 -4.15 9.58 1.10
CA VAL A 94 -3.03 8.64 0.91
C VAL A 94 -2.31 8.93 -0.41
N ALA A 95 -3.05 9.11 -1.51
CA ALA A 95 -2.45 9.44 -2.80
C ALA A 95 -1.70 10.78 -2.78
N ALA A 96 -2.24 11.79 -2.09
CA ALA A 96 -1.57 13.08 -1.92
C ALA A 96 -0.24 12.96 -1.17
N ALA A 97 -0.19 12.14 -0.11
CA ALA A 97 1.04 11.89 0.66
C ALA A 97 2.16 11.25 -0.19
N MET A 98 1.80 10.47 -1.21
CA MET A 98 2.76 9.79 -2.09
C MET A 98 3.22 10.65 -3.28
N THR A 99 2.35 11.54 -3.77
CA THR A 99 2.47 12.16 -5.09
C THR A 99 3.79 12.90 -5.31
N ASP A 100 4.21 13.74 -4.36
CA ASP A 100 5.42 14.55 -4.54
C ASP A 100 6.71 13.72 -4.49
N HIS A 101 6.72 12.65 -3.70
CA HIS A 101 7.81 11.68 -3.69
C HIS A 101 7.92 10.95 -5.03
N PHE A 102 6.78 10.46 -5.54
CA PHE A 102 6.71 9.78 -6.83
C PHE A 102 7.13 10.67 -8.01
N ARG A 103 6.75 11.95 -7.99
CA ARG A 103 7.19 12.94 -8.99
C ARG A 103 8.71 13.11 -9.02
N ARG A 104 9.37 12.99 -7.87
CA ARG A 104 10.84 13.08 -7.72
C ARG A 104 11.56 11.75 -7.93
N GLY A 105 10.84 10.66 -8.18
CA GLY A 105 11.40 9.31 -8.31
C GLY A 105 11.77 8.65 -6.97
N ASP A 106 11.34 9.22 -5.85
CA ASP A 106 11.54 8.66 -4.52
C ASP A 106 10.40 7.70 -4.16
N PHE A 107 10.41 6.50 -4.76
CA PHE A 107 9.33 5.52 -4.54
C PHE A 107 9.30 4.98 -3.11
N THR A 108 10.47 4.75 -2.51
CA THR A 108 10.58 4.31 -1.11
C THR A 108 9.96 5.33 -0.16
N GLY A 109 10.37 6.60 -0.24
CA GLY A 109 9.83 7.65 0.61
C GLY A 109 8.34 7.87 0.37
N GLY A 110 7.90 7.76 -0.88
CA GLY A 110 6.47 7.82 -1.22
C GLY A 110 5.67 6.71 -0.54
N LEU A 111 6.15 5.46 -0.59
CA LEU A 111 5.52 4.33 0.09
C LEU A 111 5.51 4.50 1.61
N GLU A 112 6.62 4.89 2.24
CA GLU A 112 6.66 5.14 3.68
C GLU A 112 5.61 6.19 4.13
N HIS A 113 5.50 7.30 3.39
CA HIS A 113 4.54 8.35 3.72
C HIS A 113 3.09 7.91 3.46
N GLY A 114 2.85 7.21 2.35
CA GLY A 114 1.54 6.65 2.03
C GLY A 114 1.06 5.64 3.08
N ILE A 115 1.92 4.70 3.45
CA ILE A 115 1.65 3.66 4.46
C ILE A 115 1.43 4.30 5.84
N ALA A 116 2.27 5.25 6.24
CA ALA A 116 2.09 5.97 7.50
C ALA A 116 0.76 6.74 7.53
N ARG A 117 0.38 7.38 6.41
CA ARG A 117 -0.90 8.08 6.29
C ARG A 117 -2.09 7.13 6.35
N ALA A 118 -2.04 6.03 5.60
CA ALA A 118 -3.08 4.99 5.63
C ALA A 118 -3.22 4.42 7.04
N GLY A 119 -2.13 3.99 7.68
CA GLY A 119 -2.17 3.48 9.05
C GLY A 119 -2.75 4.46 10.07
N ALA A 120 -2.47 5.76 9.95
CA ALA A 120 -3.06 6.77 10.82
C ALA A 120 -4.58 6.93 10.63
N LEU A 121 -5.06 6.86 9.39
CA LEU A 121 -6.49 6.93 9.07
C LEU A 121 -7.22 5.64 9.45
N LEU A 122 -6.63 4.49 9.15
CA LEU A 122 -7.14 3.18 9.53
C LEU A 122 -7.23 3.04 11.05
N ALA A 123 -6.25 3.53 11.81
CA ALA A 123 -6.30 3.47 13.28
C ALA A 123 -7.50 4.21 13.91
N HIS A 124 -8.12 5.15 13.19
CA HIS A 124 -9.34 5.82 13.65
C HIS A 124 -10.58 4.93 13.48
N GLU A 125 -10.72 4.28 12.32
CA GLU A 125 -11.91 3.49 11.96
C GLU A 125 -11.81 2.00 12.34
N PHE A 126 -10.58 1.50 12.42
CA PHE A 126 -10.18 0.12 12.70
C PHE A 126 -9.04 0.13 13.75
N PRO A 127 -9.30 0.61 14.99
CA PRO A 127 -8.27 0.66 16.02
C PRO A 127 -7.80 -0.76 16.37
N ARG A 128 -6.49 -0.92 16.58
CA ARG A 128 -5.92 -2.21 16.96
C ARG A 128 -6.52 -2.74 18.26
N GLN A 129 -6.90 -4.01 18.27
CA GLN A 129 -7.44 -4.72 19.43
C GLN A 129 -6.34 -5.53 20.13
N SER A 130 -6.60 -5.98 21.37
CA SER A 130 -5.62 -6.76 22.14
C SER A 130 -5.39 -8.18 21.62
N ASP A 131 -6.37 -8.73 20.92
CA ASP A 131 -6.37 -10.06 20.30
C ASP A 131 -6.04 -10.03 18.80
N ASP A 132 -5.69 -8.85 18.30
CA ASP A 132 -5.35 -8.60 16.91
C ASP A 132 -4.07 -9.34 16.50
N GLN A 133 -4.16 -10.08 15.40
CA GLN A 133 -3.10 -10.90 14.84
C GLN A 133 -2.84 -10.45 13.40
N ASN A 134 -1.60 -10.57 12.96
CA ASN A 134 -1.23 -10.33 11.56
C ASN A 134 -2.00 -11.31 10.67
N GLU A 135 -2.97 -10.81 9.91
CA GLU A 135 -3.79 -11.64 9.02
C GLU A 135 -3.13 -11.79 7.64
N LEU A 136 -2.36 -10.79 7.20
CA LEU A 136 -1.64 -10.79 5.93
C LEU A 136 -0.12 -10.68 6.12
N PRO A 137 0.71 -11.08 5.14
CA PRO A 137 2.16 -10.93 5.24
C PRO A 137 2.64 -9.50 4.94
N ASP A 138 3.57 -9.00 5.75
CA ASP A 138 4.21 -7.68 5.58
C ASP A 138 5.23 -7.65 4.43
N GLU A 139 5.61 -8.80 3.86
CA GLU A 139 6.61 -8.83 2.81
C GLU A 139 6.12 -8.15 1.53
N ILE A 140 7.07 -7.49 0.85
CA ILE A 140 6.80 -6.85 -0.43
C ILE A 140 6.73 -7.91 -1.52
N GLU A 141 5.66 -7.83 -2.30
CA GLU A 141 5.48 -8.65 -3.49
C GLU A 141 6.12 -7.98 -4.70
N GLU A 142 6.75 -8.75 -5.58
CA GLU A 142 7.25 -8.30 -6.88
C GLU A 142 6.74 -9.22 -7.99
N ASP A 143 6.40 -8.66 -9.15
CA ASP A 143 5.81 -9.39 -10.30
C ASP A 143 6.69 -9.49 -11.55
#